data_AF-A0A517XXQ9-F1
#
_entry.id   AF-A0A517XXQ9-F1
#
_cell.length_a   1.000
_cell.length_b   1.000
_cell.length_c   1.000
_cell.angle_alpha   90.00
_cell.angle_beta   90.00
_cell.angle_gamma   90.00
#
_symmetry.space_group_name_H-M   'P 1'
#
loop_
_entity.id
_entity.type
_entity.pdbx_description
1 polymer ?
#
loop_
_entity_poly.entity_id
_entity_poly.type
_entity_poly.pdbx_seq_one_letter_code
_entity_poly.pdbx_strand_id
1 'polypeptide(L)'
;MHSSVPRPRRAFTLIELLVVIAIIAILIGLLLPAVQKVREAASRAKCQNNLKQVGIAMHNCHDVNGYFPSGGWGWNWVGEPGRGSGKDQPGGWVYSILPYAEQGALAQLQGAAGFSTRNQTSLSIFSCPSRRAAAPYPNYYNYGYYNPGNSILPTFGRTDYAACVSGNSNANEIDGGPSTLAAGDAMAPAGWDGIFGRKSQTRIADILTGTSNQCMVAEKYLNPNNYVTGTDGGDNECMYTGLNNDVYRTTYNPPLQDRQGLGDTLRFGSAHIGGLNVALGDGSVRTIRYSVDGAMWRQFGNMRSTTPINLN
;
A
#
# COMPACT_ATOMS: atom_id res chain seq x y z
N MET A 1 15.08 -70.49 29.60
CA MET A 1 16.46 -69.96 29.72
C MET A 1 16.86 -69.30 28.41
N HIS A 2 16.82 -67.97 28.33
CA HIS A 2 17.46 -67.19 27.25
C HIS A 2 18.24 -66.06 27.93
N SER A 3 19.57 -66.23 28.01
CA SER A 3 20.49 -65.24 28.57
C SER A 3 20.78 -64.18 27.52
N SER A 4 20.32 -62.96 27.73
CA SER A 4 20.61 -61.81 26.87
C SER A 4 22.04 -61.31 27.13
N VAL A 5 22.93 -61.45 26.14
CA VAL A 5 24.29 -60.89 26.17
C VAL A 5 24.22 -59.36 26.19
N PRO A 6 24.89 -58.66 27.13
CA PRO A 6 24.92 -57.20 27.14
C PRO A 6 25.62 -56.69 25.88
N ARG A 7 24.92 -55.93 25.04
CA ARG A 7 25.55 -55.26 23.89
C ARG A 7 26.52 -54.19 24.43
N PRO A 8 27.77 -54.12 23.94
CA PRO A 8 28.71 -53.09 24.36
C PRO A 8 28.13 -51.70 24.02
N ARG A 9 28.00 -50.85 25.03
CA ARG A 9 27.58 -49.45 24.86
C ARG A 9 28.75 -48.70 24.23
N ARG A 10 28.56 -48.19 23.01
CA ARG A 10 29.52 -47.28 22.37
C ARG A 10 29.53 -45.97 23.17
N ALA A 11 30.67 -45.62 23.76
CA ALA A 11 30.87 -44.33 24.40
C ALA A 11 31.28 -43.32 23.32
N PHE A 12 30.66 -42.15 23.34
CA PHE A 12 30.98 -41.03 22.44
C PHE A 12 32.20 -40.30 22.99
N THR A 13 33.21 -40.04 22.16
CA THR A 13 34.38 -39.27 22.57
C THR A 13 34.06 -37.77 22.60
N LEU A 14 34.72 -37.03 23.49
CA LEU A 14 34.58 -35.57 23.58
C LEU A 14 34.93 -34.88 22.25
N ILE A 15 35.88 -35.44 21.51
CA ILE A 15 36.28 -34.95 20.18
C ILE A 15 35.17 -35.15 19.16
N GLU A 16 34.54 -36.33 19.11
CA GLU A 16 33.41 -36.58 18.19
C GLU A 16 32.26 -35.60 18.46
N LEU A 17 31.95 -35.32 19.74
CA LEU A 17 30.91 -34.35 20.08
C LEU A 17 31.28 -32.94 19.63
N LEU A 18 32.53 -32.51 19.88
CA LEU A 18 33.04 -31.20 19.47
C LEU A 18 33.02 -31.01 17.94
N VAL A 19 33.38 -32.04 17.17
CA VAL A 19 33.34 -31.96 15.70
C VAL A 19 31.90 -31.83 15.19
N VAL A 20 30.96 -32.58 15.77
CA VAL A 20 29.54 -32.52 15.37
C VAL A 20 28.96 -31.14 15.64
N ILE A 21 29.18 -30.56 16.81
CA ILE A 21 28.70 -29.21 17.11
C ILE A 21 29.38 -28.16 16.23
N ALA A 22 30.67 -28.32 15.90
CA ALA A 22 31.37 -27.40 15.01
C ALA A 22 30.80 -27.41 13.59
N ILE A 23 30.47 -28.60 13.05
CA ILE A 23 29.82 -28.73 11.73
C ILE A 23 28.44 -28.08 11.77
N ILE A 24 27.62 -28.35 12.79
CA ILE A 24 26.28 -27.75 12.93
C ILE A 24 26.38 -26.22 13.02
N ALA A 25 27.32 -25.69 13.80
CA ALA A 25 27.53 -24.25 13.94
C ALA A 25 27.91 -23.59 12.61
N ILE A 26 28.80 -24.22 11.82
CA ILE A 26 29.16 -23.74 10.48
C ILE A 26 27.95 -23.77 9.55
N LEU A 27 27.19 -24.87 9.52
CA LEU A 27 26.00 -24.99 8.68
C LEU A 27 24.95 -23.93 9.02
N ILE A 28 24.64 -23.74 10.31
CA ILE A 28 23.69 -22.70 10.74
C ILE A 28 24.22 -21.30 10.40
N GLY A 29 25.52 -21.05 10.60
CA GLY A 29 26.15 -19.77 10.30
C GLY A 29 26.07 -19.39 8.82
N LEU A 30 26.13 -20.38 7.91
CA LEU A 30 25.97 -20.16 6.47
C LEU A 30 24.49 -20.11 6.03
N LEU A 31 23.61 -20.84 6.71
CA LEU A 31 22.18 -20.92 6.36
C LEU A 31 21.37 -19.70 6.80
N LEU A 32 21.65 -19.13 7.98
CA LEU A 32 20.84 -18.03 8.51
C LEU A 32 20.82 -16.79 7.58
N PRO A 33 21.96 -16.29 7.05
CA PRO A 33 21.95 -15.16 6.11
C PRO A 33 21.28 -15.52 4.78
N ALA A 34 21.40 -16.77 4.33
CA ALA A 34 20.77 -17.24 3.10
C ALA A 34 19.25 -17.28 3.22
N VAL A 35 18.71 -17.83 4.32
CA VAL A 35 17.27 -17.89 4.59
C VAL A 35 16.68 -16.47 4.68
N GLN A 36 17.39 -15.53 5.29
CA GLN A 36 16.94 -14.12 5.35
C GLN A 36 16.85 -13.48 3.97
N LYS A 37 17.86 -13.68 3.11
CA LYS A 37 17.84 -13.19 1.72
C LYS A 37 16.70 -13.80 0.91
N VAL A 38 16.45 -15.10 1.06
CA VAL A 38 15.35 -15.80 0.39
C VAL A 38 13.99 -15.28 0.88
N ARG A 39 13.83 -15.09 2.20
CA ARG A 39 12.60 -14.54 2.78
C ARG A 39 12.30 -13.14 2.23
N GLU A 40 13.31 -12.28 2.18
CA GLU A 40 13.14 -10.92 1.68
C GLU A 40 12.84 -10.88 0.17
N ALA A 41 13.47 -11.75 -0.62
CA ALA A 41 13.13 -11.91 -2.02
C ALA A 41 11.68 -12.38 -2.22
N ALA A 42 11.20 -13.30 -1.37
CA ALA A 42 9.81 -13.76 -1.38
C ALA A 42 8.83 -12.65 -0.95
N SER A 43 9.16 -11.87 0.08
CA SER A 43 8.36 -10.71 0.48
C SER A 43 8.22 -9.69 -0.65
N ARG A 44 9.32 -9.36 -1.34
CA ARG A 44 9.30 -8.45 -2.50
C ARG A 44 8.45 -9.02 -3.65
N ALA A 45 8.60 -10.30 -3.96
CA ALA A 45 7.78 -10.95 -4.99
C ALA A 45 6.28 -10.93 -4.60
N LYS A 46 5.96 -11.08 -3.31
CA LYS A 46 4.59 -10.95 -2.81
C LYS A 46 4.05 -9.53 -3.00
N CYS A 47 4.84 -8.49 -2.73
CA CYS A 47 4.43 -7.11 -2.99
C CYS A 47 4.22 -6.81 -4.48
N GLN A 48 5.08 -7.35 -5.36
CA GLN A 48 4.87 -7.25 -6.81
C GLN A 48 3.55 -7.90 -7.23
N ASN A 49 3.25 -9.09 -6.70
CA ASN A 49 1.98 -9.77 -6.96
C ASN A 49 0.78 -9.00 -6.40
N ASN A 50 0.88 -8.45 -5.20
CA ASN A 50 -0.15 -7.60 -4.61
C ASN A 50 -0.46 -6.40 -5.52
N LEU A 51 0.56 -5.64 -5.93
CA LEU A 51 0.41 -4.52 -6.86
C LEU A 51 -0.14 -4.94 -8.22
N LYS A 52 0.20 -6.14 -8.71
CA LYS A 52 -0.38 -6.68 -9.94
C LYS A 52 -1.87 -6.93 -9.79
N GLN A 53 -2.31 -7.51 -8.67
CA GLN A 53 -3.73 -7.71 -8.38
C GLN A 53 -4.47 -6.37 -8.20
N VAL A 54 -3.85 -5.38 -7.56
CA VAL A 54 -4.38 -4.01 -7.50
C VAL A 54 -4.54 -3.42 -8.89
N GLY A 55 -3.53 -3.56 -9.76
CA GLY A 55 -3.61 -3.09 -11.15
C GLY A 55 -4.74 -3.76 -11.94
N ILE A 56 -4.93 -5.07 -11.78
CA ILE A 56 -6.05 -5.78 -12.41
C ILE A 56 -7.40 -5.26 -11.88
N ALA A 57 -7.55 -5.09 -10.57
CA ALA A 57 -8.78 -4.56 -9.98
C ALA A 57 -9.07 -3.11 -10.44
N MET A 58 -8.04 -2.28 -10.60
CA MET A 58 -8.15 -0.94 -11.18
C MET A 58 -8.66 -0.97 -12.62
N HIS A 59 -8.11 -1.85 -13.46
CA HIS A 59 -8.55 -2.00 -14.84
C HIS A 59 -9.98 -2.56 -14.94
N ASN A 60 -10.33 -3.55 -14.13
CA ASN A 60 -11.71 -4.05 -14.07
C ASN A 60 -12.70 -2.96 -13.64
N CYS A 61 -12.30 -2.10 -12.70
CA CYS A 61 -13.09 -0.92 -12.33
C CYS A 61 -13.21 0.06 -13.49
N HIS A 62 -12.11 0.34 -14.19
CA HIS A 62 -12.11 1.18 -15.38
C HIS A 62 -12.99 0.61 -16.50
N ASP A 63 -12.94 -0.68 -16.78
CA ASP A 63 -13.68 -1.31 -17.87
C ASP A 63 -15.20 -1.24 -17.65
N VAL A 64 -15.65 -1.33 -16.39
CA VAL A 64 -17.06 -1.19 -16.04
C VAL A 64 -17.53 0.26 -16.04
N ASN A 65 -16.69 1.19 -15.58
CA ASN A 65 -17.11 2.58 -15.34
C ASN A 65 -16.72 3.56 -16.47
N GLY A 66 -15.75 3.19 -17.31
CA GLY A 66 -15.15 4.04 -18.34
C GLY A 66 -14.09 5.01 -17.82
N TYR A 67 -13.69 4.91 -16.55
CA TYR A 67 -12.71 5.77 -15.88
C TYR A 67 -12.08 5.05 -14.68
N PHE A 68 -10.85 5.41 -14.32
CA PHE A 68 -10.20 4.96 -13.09
C PHE A 68 -10.93 5.48 -11.85
N PRO A 69 -10.88 4.77 -10.71
CA PRO A 69 -11.44 5.24 -9.46
C PRO A 69 -11.07 6.67 -9.11
N SER A 70 -12.00 7.40 -8.52
CA SER A 70 -11.72 8.74 -8.03
C SER A 70 -10.82 8.71 -6.79
N GLY A 71 -10.29 9.88 -6.46
CA GLY A 71 -9.55 10.12 -5.23
C GLY A 71 -10.42 10.10 -3.96
N GLY A 72 -11.74 10.05 -4.10
CA GLY A 72 -12.69 10.34 -3.02
C GLY A 72 -12.91 11.85 -2.83
N TRP A 73 -13.41 12.24 -1.65
CA TRP A 73 -13.72 13.65 -1.33
C TRP A 73 -12.66 14.31 -0.44
N GLY A 74 -12.25 13.66 0.64
CA GLY A 74 -11.27 14.21 1.58
C GLY A 74 -11.06 13.27 2.75
N TRP A 75 -10.16 13.64 3.66
CA TRP A 75 -9.73 12.76 4.75
C TRP A 75 -10.80 12.49 5.83
N ASN A 76 -11.83 13.33 5.96
CA ASN A 76 -12.93 13.04 6.91
C ASN A 76 -14.02 12.12 6.32
N TRP A 77 -13.77 11.50 5.17
CA TRP A 77 -14.74 10.65 4.48
C TRP A 77 -14.19 9.26 4.22
N VAL A 78 -15.04 8.23 4.30
CA VAL A 78 -14.74 6.88 3.82
C VAL A 78 -15.72 6.45 2.73
N GLY A 79 -15.46 5.31 2.10
CA GLY A 79 -16.33 4.74 1.06
C GLY A 79 -17.80 4.62 1.44
N GLU A 80 -18.69 5.04 0.55
CA GLU A 80 -20.14 4.99 0.74
C GLU A 80 -20.77 4.01 -0.27
N PRO A 81 -21.43 2.94 0.20
CA PRO A 81 -22.11 1.99 -0.68
C PRO A 81 -23.14 2.65 -1.59
N GLY A 82 -23.27 2.13 -2.81
CA GLY A 82 -24.25 2.62 -3.79
C GLY A 82 -23.87 3.91 -4.53
N ARG A 83 -22.71 4.52 -4.23
CA ARG A 83 -22.28 5.79 -4.86
C ARG A 83 -21.24 5.64 -5.98
N GLY A 84 -21.07 4.41 -6.48
CA GLY A 84 -20.14 4.09 -7.58
C GLY A 84 -18.66 4.27 -7.18
N SER A 85 -17.80 4.53 -8.16
CA SER A 85 -16.35 4.72 -8.00
C SER A 85 -15.85 6.10 -8.46
N GLY A 86 -16.74 6.93 -9.01
CA GLY A 86 -16.41 8.22 -9.64
C GLY A 86 -16.60 9.43 -8.73
N LYS A 87 -17.10 10.52 -9.30
CA LYS A 87 -17.26 11.82 -8.64
C LYS A 87 -18.16 11.80 -7.39
N ASP A 88 -19.09 10.87 -7.31
CA ASP A 88 -20.07 10.80 -6.23
C ASP A 88 -19.60 9.93 -5.07
N GLN A 89 -18.50 9.20 -5.24
CA GLN A 89 -17.94 8.32 -4.23
C GLN A 89 -17.03 9.11 -3.26
N PRO A 90 -17.37 9.22 -1.96
CA PRO A 90 -16.52 9.87 -0.96
C PRO A 90 -15.23 9.12 -0.63
N GLY A 91 -15.22 7.79 -0.69
CA GLY A 91 -14.04 6.97 -0.44
C GLY A 91 -13.06 6.97 -1.61
N GLY A 92 -11.80 6.68 -1.30
CA GLY A 92 -10.73 6.66 -2.30
C GLY A 92 -10.68 5.39 -3.14
N TRP A 93 -9.54 5.23 -3.80
CA TRP A 93 -9.27 4.14 -4.74
C TRP A 93 -9.41 2.75 -4.10
N VAL A 94 -8.95 2.58 -2.86
CA VAL A 94 -8.97 1.27 -2.15
C VAL A 94 -10.39 0.76 -1.99
N TYR A 95 -11.31 1.61 -1.52
CA TYR A 95 -12.73 1.25 -1.39
C TYR A 95 -13.34 0.94 -2.76
N SER A 96 -13.07 1.81 -3.74
CA SER A 96 -13.66 1.73 -5.07
C SER A 96 -13.28 0.46 -5.84
N ILE A 97 -12.13 -0.15 -5.54
CA ILE A 97 -11.70 -1.39 -6.19
C ILE A 97 -12.13 -2.67 -5.45
N LEU A 98 -12.74 -2.58 -4.26
CA LEU A 98 -13.11 -3.76 -3.48
C LEU A 98 -13.97 -4.78 -4.25
N PRO A 99 -15.02 -4.38 -5.00
CA PRO A 99 -15.82 -5.34 -5.77
C PRO A 99 -15.00 -6.10 -6.82
N TYR A 100 -13.91 -5.50 -7.30
CA TYR A 100 -13.03 -6.04 -8.35
C TYR A 100 -11.80 -6.77 -7.79
N ALA A 101 -11.67 -6.80 -6.46
CA ALA A 101 -10.62 -7.51 -5.72
C ALA A 101 -11.21 -8.66 -4.87
N GLU A 102 -12.35 -9.21 -5.28
CA GLU A 102 -13.08 -10.26 -4.56
C GLU A 102 -13.54 -9.85 -3.14
N GLN A 103 -13.74 -8.55 -2.90
CA GLN A 103 -14.19 -7.99 -1.62
C GLN A 103 -15.57 -7.31 -1.75
N GLY A 104 -16.44 -7.84 -2.61
CA GLY A 104 -17.78 -7.30 -2.84
C GLY A 104 -18.64 -7.21 -1.57
N ALA A 105 -18.61 -8.23 -0.71
CA ALA A 105 -19.34 -8.23 0.56
C ALA A 105 -18.88 -7.10 1.50
N LEU A 106 -17.57 -6.82 1.53
CA LEU A 106 -16.98 -5.74 2.32
C LEU A 106 -17.38 -4.36 1.78
N ALA A 107 -17.46 -4.21 0.46
CA ALA A 107 -17.86 -2.97 -0.20
C ALA A 107 -19.32 -2.57 0.10
N GLN A 108 -20.20 -3.57 0.26
CA GLN A 108 -21.63 -3.37 0.51
C GLN A 108 -21.99 -3.16 1.98
N LEU A 109 -21.01 -3.21 2.90
CA LEU A 109 -21.26 -2.91 4.31
C LEU A 109 -21.70 -1.46 4.48
N GLN A 110 -22.88 -1.29 5.06
CA GLN A 110 -23.59 -0.02 5.24
C GLN A 110 -24.01 0.18 6.70
N GLY A 111 -24.36 1.42 7.04
CA GLY A 111 -24.74 1.81 8.40
C GLY A 111 -23.56 1.74 9.38
N ALA A 112 -23.67 2.43 10.52
CA ALA A 112 -22.55 2.68 11.42
C ALA A 112 -21.74 1.42 11.79
N ALA A 113 -22.42 0.30 12.06
CA ALA A 113 -21.78 -1.00 12.31
C ALA A 113 -21.01 -1.53 11.08
N GLY A 114 -21.59 -1.49 9.88
CA GLY A 114 -20.95 -1.93 8.65
C GLY A 114 -19.69 -1.11 8.32
N PHE A 115 -19.76 0.22 8.47
CA PHE A 115 -18.59 1.09 8.35
C PHE A 115 -17.52 0.73 9.36
N SER A 116 -17.90 0.48 10.61
CA SER A 116 -16.98 0.15 11.69
C SER A 116 -16.25 -1.17 11.44
N THR A 117 -16.96 -2.20 10.96
CA THR A 117 -16.38 -3.47 10.53
C THR A 117 -15.43 -3.26 9.36
N ARG A 118 -15.85 -2.52 8.32
CA ARG A 118 -15.04 -2.30 7.14
C ARG A 118 -13.75 -1.56 7.46
N ASN A 119 -13.86 -0.44 8.16
CA ASN A 119 -12.72 0.43 8.45
C ASN A 119 -11.66 -0.23 9.35
N GLN A 120 -12.01 -1.30 10.07
CA GLN A 120 -11.09 -2.15 10.84
C GLN A 120 -10.56 -3.37 10.05
N THR A 121 -11.18 -3.71 8.93
CA THR A 121 -10.80 -4.89 8.14
C THR A 121 -9.51 -4.61 7.37
N SER A 122 -8.51 -5.45 7.62
CA SER A 122 -7.23 -5.44 6.90
C SER A 122 -7.23 -6.51 5.81
N LEU A 123 -6.74 -6.17 4.63
CA LEU A 123 -6.68 -7.08 3.50
C LEU A 123 -5.21 -7.31 3.11
N SER A 124 -4.82 -8.58 2.97
CA SER A 124 -3.44 -8.96 2.71
C SER A 124 -2.88 -8.49 1.36
N ILE A 125 -3.76 -8.22 0.39
CA ILE A 125 -3.41 -7.59 -0.89
C ILE A 125 -2.89 -6.16 -0.72
N PHE A 126 -3.20 -5.49 0.40
CA PHE A 126 -2.79 -4.12 0.68
C PHE A 126 -1.64 -4.01 1.67
N SER A 127 -1.07 -5.13 2.12
CA SER A 127 0.01 -5.13 3.13
C SER A 127 1.33 -5.64 2.56
N CYS A 128 2.42 -4.99 2.93
CA CYS A 128 3.79 -5.40 2.65
C CYS A 128 4.29 -6.35 3.75
N PRO A 129 4.61 -7.63 3.45
CA PRO A 129 5.06 -8.59 4.46
C PRO A 129 6.39 -8.21 5.15
N SER A 130 7.20 -7.35 4.53
CA SER A 130 8.44 -6.84 5.15
C SER A 130 8.18 -5.71 6.14
N ARG A 131 7.00 -5.08 6.13
CA ARG A 131 6.59 -4.07 7.12
C ARG A 131 5.83 -4.69 8.28
N ARG A 132 4.74 -5.38 7.95
CA ARG A 132 3.73 -5.74 8.94
C ARG A 132 2.79 -6.84 8.46
N ALA A 133 2.07 -7.43 9.41
CA ALA A 133 1.00 -8.37 9.12
C ALA A 133 -0.25 -7.61 8.62
N ALA A 134 -1.13 -8.30 7.88
CA ALA A 134 -2.44 -7.76 7.56
C ALA A 134 -3.34 -7.87 8.80
N ALA A 135 -3.31 -6.85 9.66
CA ALA A 135 -4.05 -6.80 10.91
C ALA A 135 -4.47 -5.35 11.22
N PRO A 136 -5.55 -5.13 12.00
CA PRO A 136 -5.92 -3.80 12.45
C PRO A 136 -4.85 -3.19 13.36
N TYR A 137 -4.58 -1.90 13.21
CA TYR A 137 -3.60 -1.12 13.99
C TYR A 137 -4.24 0.02 14.77
N PRO A 138 -3.64 0.48 15.88
CA PRO A 138 -4.25 1.49 16.76
C PRO A 138 -4.62 2.79 16.04
N ASN A 139 -5.83 3.29 16.29
CA ASN A 139 -6.22 4.66 15.94
C ASN A 139 -5.71 5.62 17.03
N TYR A 140 -4.42 5.94 17.00
CA TYR A 140 -3.75 6.68 18.07
C TYR A 140 -4.34 8.08 18.30
N TYR A 141 -4.76 8.76 17.23
CA TYR A 141 -5.25 10.14 17.27
C TYR A 141 -6.78 10.24 17.39
N ASN A 142 -7.49 9.13 17.59
CA ASN A 142 -8.95 9.10 17.68
C ASN A 142 -9.64 9.74 16.47
N TYR A 143 -9.20 9.41 15.25
CA TYR A 143 -9.89 9.86 14.04
C TYR A 143 -11.25 9.19 13.88
N GLY A 144 -12.18 9.94 13.28
CA GLY A 144 -13.51 9.49 12.88
C GLY A 144 -13.88 10.11 11.53
N TYR A 145 -14.93 9.59 10.91
CA TYR A 145 -15.36 9.99 9.57
C TYR A 145 -16.82 10.45 9.56
N TYR A 146 -17.19 11.34 8.65
CA TYR A 146 -18.53 11.96 8.62
C TYR A 146 -19.64 10.95 8.33
N ASN A 147 -19.48 10.04 7.35
CA ASN A 147 -20.52 9.08 7.00
C ASN A 147 -20.82 7.97 8.03
N PRO A 148 -19.86 7.49 8.85
CA PRO A 148 -20.18 6.69 10.04
C PRO A 148 -20.55 7.53 11.28
N GLY A 149 -20.91 8.81 11.11
CA GLY A 149 -21.37 9.67 12.20
C GLY A 149 -20.27 10.08 13.19
N ASN A 150 -19.02 10.24 12.74
CA ASN A 150 -17.85 10.55 13.56
C ASN A 150 -17.57 9.54 14.69
N SER A 151 -17.97 8.28 14.48
CA SER A 151 -17.65 7.19 15.41
C SER A 151 -16.14 6.98 15.49
N ILE A 152 -15.59 7.02 16.71
CA ILE A 152 -14.17 6.75 16.96
C ILE A 152 -13.97 5.24 17.10
N LEU A 153 -13.22 4.67 16.17
CA LEU A 153 -12.85 3.24 16.21
C LEU A 153 -11.52 3.08 16.96
N PRO A 154 -11.33 1.98 17.70
CA PRO A 154 -10.08 1.74 18.43
C PRO A 154 -8.91 1.40 17.48
N THR A 155 -9.22 0.86 16.30
CA THR A 155 -8.23 0.40 15.33
C THR A 155 -8.70 0.68 13.91
N PHE A 156 -7.76 0.62 12.96
CA PHE A 156 -8.02 0.70 11.52
C PHE A 156 -7.26 -0.36 10.74
N GLY A 157 -7.86 -0.83 9.65
CA GLY A 157 -7.14 -1.52 8.59
C GLY A 157 -6.38 -0.53 7.72
N ARG A 158 -5.12 -0.86 7.40
CA ARG A 158 -4.20 0.04 6.70
C ARG A 158 -3.59 -0.56 5.45
N THR A 159 -3.09 0.31 4.58
CA THR A 159 -2.42 -0.08 3.34
C THR A 159 -0.95 0.37 3.34
N ASP A 160 -0.09 -0.42 2.71
CA ASP A 160 1.32 -0.11 2.45
C ASP A 160 1.56 0.45 1.03
N TYR A 161 0.47 0.62 0.27
CA TYR A 161 0.49 1.16 -1.08
C TYR A 161 -0.28 2.48 -1.14
N ALA A 162 0.13 3.37 -2.03
CA ALA A 162 -0.54 4.63 -2.28
C ALA A 162 -0.69 4.87 -3.78
N ALA A 163 -1.76 5.55 -4.15
CA ALA A 163 -2.00 5.99 -5.51
C ALA A 163 -1.27 7.31 -5.80
N CYS A 164 -0.84 7.51 -7.04
CA CYS A 164 -0.11 8.70 -7.47
C CYS A 164 -1.06 9.82 -7.88
N VAL A 165 -1.02 10.92 -7.14
CA VAL A 165 -1.89 12.08 -7.40
C VAL A 165 -1.18 13.20 -8.15
N SER A 166 0.15 13.24 -8.12
CA SER A 166 0.91 14.28 -8.82
C SER A 166 2.36 13.91 -9.07
N GLY A 167 2.93 14.53 -10.10
CA GLY A 167 4.38 14.66 -10.30
C GLY A 167 4.95 16.04 -10.00
N ASN A 168 4.12 17.09 -10.06
CA ASN A 168 4.57 18.48 -9.92
C ASN A 168 4.14 19.17 -8.63
N SER A 169 3.31 18.54 -7.80
CA SER A 169 2.86 19.10 -6.52
C SER A 169 3.50 18.40 -5.33
N ASN A 170 3.92 19.20 -4.35
CA ASN A 170 4.33 18.75 -3.02
C ASN A 170 3.15 18.63 -2.04
N ALA A 171 1.93 18.41 -2.56
CA ALA A 171 0.74 18.12 -1.80
C ALA A 171 0.11 16.81 -2.31
N ASN A 172 -0.48 16.04 -1.39
CA ASN A 172 -1.15 14.77 -1.68
C ASN A 172 -2.53 14.63 -1.03
N GLU A 173 -2.99 15.68 -0.37
CA GLU A 173 -4.31 15.86 0.20
C GLU A 173 -4.71 17.35 0.10
N ILE A 174 -6.01 17.65 0.18
CA ILE A 174 -6.52 19.01 -0.06
C ILE A 174 -7.19 19.57 1.20
N ASP A 175 -8.29 18.96 1.62
CA ASP A 175 -9.05 19.31 2.82
C ASP A 175 -9.82 18.07 3.32
N GLY A 176 -10.50 18.20 4.47
CA GLY A 176 -11.31 17.14 5.05
C GLY A 176 -12.53 16.73 4.23
N GLY A 177 -12.82 17.44 3.14
CA GLY A 177 -14.01 17.29 2.34
C GLY A 177 -15.20 18.11 2.86
N PRO A 178 -16.35 18.00 2.18
CA PRO A 178 -17.57 18.71 2.54
C PRO A 178 -18.14 18.20 3.87
N SER A 179 -18.95 19.01 4.57
CA SER A 179 -19.54 18.62 5.86
C SER A 179 -20.74 17.68 5.74
N THR A 180 -21.32 17.52 4.55
CA THR A 180 -22.50 16.66 4.30
C THR A 180 -22.40 16.00 2.93
N LEU A 181 -23.18 14.92 2.72
CA LEU A 181 -23.30 14.28 1.41
C LEU A 181 -23.80 15.25 0.34
N ALA A 182 -24.83 16.04 0.64
CA ALA A 182 -25.39 17.03 -0.29
C ALA A 182 -24.37 18.11 -0.69
N ALA A 183 -23.54 18.58 0.25
CA ALA A 183 -22.46 19.50 -0.07
C ALA A 183 -21.39 18.84 -0.94
N GLY A 184 -21.13 17.54 -0.76
CA GLY A 184 -20.24 16.77 -1.63
C GLY A 184 -20.76 16.52 -3.02
N ASP A 185 -22.08 16.39 -3.17
CA ASP A 185 -22.74 16.31 -4.48
C ASP A 185 -22.51 17.59 -5.29
N ALA A 186 -22.56 18.75 -4.62
CA ALA A 186 -22.34 20.06 -5.22
C ALA A 186 -20.86 20.46 -5.35
N MET A 187 -19.93 19.74 -4.71
CA MET A 187 -18.50 20.08 -4.70
C MET A 187 -17.87 19.87 -6.08
N ALA A 188 -17.08 20.84 -6.54
CA ALA A 188 -16.32 20.72 -7.78
C ALA A 188 -15.17 19.69 -7.65
N PRO A 189 -14.80 19.00 -8.74
CA PRO A 189 -13.58 18.20 -8.79
C PRO A 189 -12.34 19.06 -8.54
N ALA A 190 -11.35 18.47 -7.88
CA ALA A 190 -10.06 19.10 -7.65
C ALA A 190 -8.97 18.03 -7.66
N GLY A 191 -7.72 18.44 -7.80
CA GLY A 191 -6.60 17.52 -7.83
C GLY A 191 -5.46 18.09 -8.63
N TRP A 192 -4.48 17.25 -8.90
CA TRP A 192 -3.27 17.64 -9.59
C TRP A 192 -3.17 16.91 -10.92
N ASP A 193 -1.95 16.58 -11.33
CA ASP A 193 -1.59 16.07 -12.65
C ASP A 193 -1.32 14.56 -12.68
N GLY A 194 -1.67 13.81 -11.64
CA GLY A 194 -1.66 12.34 -11.64
C GLY A 194 -3.00 11.73 -12.07
N ILE A 195 -3.05 10.39 -12.11
CA ILE A 195 -4.26 9.64 -12.50
C ILE A 195 -5.42 9.90 -11.52
N PHE A 196 -5.11 10.07 -10.23
CA PHE A 196 -6.10 10.16 -9.17
C PHE A 196 -6.19 11.59 -8.62
N GLY A 197 -7.40 12.01 -8.32
CA GLY A 197 -7.71 13.30 -7.69
C GLY A 197 -9.13 13.33 -7.12
N ARG A 198 -9.45 14.33 -6.31
CA ARG A 198 -10.78 14.49 -5.72
C ARG A 198 -11.86 14.51 -6.80
N LYS A 199 -12.81 13.59 -6.68
CA LYS A 199 -13.91 13.39 -7.63
C LYS A 199 -13.46 13.17 -9.10
N SER A 200 -12.20 12.79 -9.33
CA SER A 200 -11.69 12.52 -10.68
C SER A 200 -12.41 11.34 -11.36
N GLN A 201 -12.41 11.37 -12.68
CA GLN A 201 -12.90 10.31 -13.57
C GLN A 201 -11.93 10.18 -14.75
N THR A 202 -10.65 9.97 -14.43
CA THR A 202 -9.57 9.92 -15.42
C THR A 202 -9.72 8.69 -16.30
N ARG A 203 -9.71 8.88 -17.62
CA ARG A 203 -9.77 7.80 -18.60
C ARG A 203 -8.36 7.43 -19.04
N ILE A 204 -8.17 6.22 -19.57
CA ILE A 204 -6.89 5.83 -20.19
C ILE A 204 -6.44 6.84 -21.26
N ALA A 205 -7.36 7.39 -22.05
CA ALA A 205 -7.07 8.40 -23.08
C ALA A 205 -6.54 9.73 -22.52
N ASP A 206 -6.76 10.01 -21.23
CA ASP A 206 -6.29 11.24 -20.59
C ASP A 206 -4.81 11.11 -20.12
N ILE A 207 -4.22 9.90 -20.19
CA ILE A 207 -2.82 9.61 -19.83
C ILE A 207 -1.92 9.81 -21.06
N LEU A 208 -1.46 11.05 -21.25
CA LEU A 208 -0.68 11.47 -22.42
C LEU A 208 0.77 10.98 -22.40
N THR A 209 1.30 10.63 -21.22
CA THR A 209 2.64 10.02 -21.05
C THR A 209 2.74 8.60 -21.63
N GLY A 210 1.59 7.96 -21.93
CA GLY A 210 1.48 6.54 -22.18
C GLY A 210 1.35 5.74 -20.87
N THR A 211 0.44 4.77 -20.87
CA THR A 211 0.07 4.00 -19.67
C THR A 211 1.24 3.21 -19.05
N SER A 212 2.17 2.69 -19.86
CA SER A 212 3.39 2.01 -19.41
C SER A 212 4.45 2.95 -18.81
N ASN A 213 4.25 4.28 -18.90
CA ASN A 213 5.15 5.30 -18.38
C ASN A 213 4.51 6.19 -17.33
N GLN A 214 3.40 5.74 -16.72
CA GLN A 214 2.69 6.50 -15.72
C GLN A 214 2.66 5.74 -14.38
N CYS A 215 3.07 6.39 -13.30
CA CYS A 215 2.89 5.88 -11.94
C CYS A 215 1.39 5.87 -11.61
N MET A 216 0.86 4.69 -11.28
CA MET A 216 -0.53 4.53 -10.87
C MET A 216 -0.62 4.28 -9.36
N VAL A 217 -0.02 3.19 -8.88
CA VAL A 217 0.04 2.83 -7.45
C VAL A 217 1.45 2.34 -7.13
N ALA A 218 2.01 2.74 -6.00
CA ALA A 218 3.32 2.25 -5.57
C ALA A 218 3.35 2.03 -4.05
N GLU A 219 4.40 1.36 -3.58
CA GLU A 219 4.72 1.31 -2.16
C GLU A 219 4.95 2.73 -1.61
N LYS A 220 4.33 3.05 -0.47
CA LYS A 220 4.49 4.37 0.19
C LYS A 220 5.67 4.36 1.16
N TYR A 221 6.38 5.46 1.40
CA TYR A 221 7.42 5.51 2.44
C TYR A 221 6.79 5.48 3.84
N LEU A 222 7.43 4.78 4.79
CA LEU A 222 7.07 4.79 6.22
C LEU A 222 8.29 4.71 7.14
N ASN A 223 8.19 5.34 8.31
CA ASN A 223 9.18 5.17 9.37
C ASN A 223 9.00 3.79 10.05
N PRO A 224 10.01 2.89 10.05
CA PRO A 224 9.94 1.60 10.71
C PRO A 224 9.57 1.64 12.20
N ASN A 225 9.87 2.75 12.90
CA ASN A 225 9.47 2.92 14.30
C ASN A 225 7.95 2.97 14.49
N ASN A 226 7.20 3.26 13.42
CA ASN A 226 5.77 3.51 13.46
C ASN A 226 4.91 2.46 12.73
N TYR A 227 5.50 1.38 12.18
CA TYR A 227 4.77 0.40 11.35
C TYR A 227 3.49 -0.16 11.98
N VAL A 228 3.44 -0.21 13.32
CA VAL A 228 2.35 -0.83 14.07
C VAL A 228 1.73 0.08 15.13
N THR A 229 2.18 1.34 15.24
CA THR A 229 1.81 2.23 16.37
C THR A 229 0.62 3.11 16.06
N GLY A 230 0.42 3.49 14.79
CA GLY A 230 -0.55 4.52 14.41
C GLY A 230 -0.13 5.96 14.60
N THR A 231 1.16 6.18 14.80
CA THR A 231 1.72 7.52 15.04
C THR A 231 2.37 8.14 13.79
N ASP A 232 2.46 7.40 12.68
CA ASP A 232 2.99 7.96 11.44
C ASP A 232 1.93 8.86 10.78
N GLY A 233 2.27 10.11 10.49
CA GLY A 233 1.33 11.07 9.90
C GLY A 233 0.87 10.76 8.47
N GLY A 234 1.41 9.71 7.84
CA GLY A 234 0.93 9.19 6.57
C GLY A 234 0.59 7.69 6.61
N ASP A 235 0.34 7.17 7.80
CA ASP A 235 -0.21 5.83 8.09
C ASP A 235 -0.88 5.82 9.47
N ASN A 236 -1.85 6.69 9.70
CA ASN A 236 -2.61 6.79 10.95
C ASN A 236 -4.14 6.70 10.74
N GLU A 237 -4.61 6.63 9.51
CA GLU A 237 -6.00 6.53 9.10
C GLU A 237 -6.34 5.18 8.45
N CYS A 238 -7.63 4.94 8.19
CA CYS A 238 -8.08 3.72 7.54
C CYS A 238 -7.85 3.77 6.02
N MET A 239 -7.54 2.61 5.42
CA MET A 239 -7.27 2.51 3.98
C MET A 239 -8.47 2.87 3.08
N TYR A 240 -9.68 2.94 3.63
CA TYR A 240 -10.92 3.21 2.88
C TYR A 240 -11.31 4.69 2.88
N THR A 241 -10.43 5.56 3.40
CA THR A 241 -10.59 7.01 3.42
C THR A 241 -10.60 7.61 2.01
N GLY A 242 -11.10 8.84 1.89
CA GLY A 242 -11.06 9.66 0.68
C GLY A 242 -9.66 10.20 0.38
N LEU A 243 -9.58 11.39 -0.21
CA LEU A 243 -8.30 11.99 -0.61
C LEU A 243 -7.48 12.41 0.62
N ASN A 244 -6.62 11.51 1.09
CA ASN A 244 -5.79 11.62 2.28
C ASN A 244 -4.38 11.08 2.02
N ASN A 245 -3.39 11.64 2.69
CA ASN A 245 -2.01 11.24 2.50
C ASN A 245 -1.79 9.72 2.74
N ASP A 246 -2.51 9.03 3.63
CA ASP A 246 -2.35 7.60 3.93
C ASP A 246 -2.46 6.67 2.72
N VAL A 247 -3.24 7.08 1.72
CA VAL A 247 -3.58 6.32 0.53
C VAL A 247 -3.14 7.01 -0.77
N TYR A 248 -2.61 8.23 -0.68
CA TYR A 248 -2.12 9.01 -1.83
C TYR A 248 -0.75 9.62 -1.57
N ARG A 249 0.13 9.55 -2.57
CA ARG A 249 1.48 10.12 -2.52
C ARG A 249 1.80 10.83 -3.84
N THR A 250 2.89 11.59 -3.84
CA THR A 250 3.37 12.35 -5.00
C THR A 250 4.76 11.89 -5.40
N THR A 251 5.06 11.95 -6.69
CA THR A 251 6.43 11.75 -7.19
C THR A 251 7.25 13.06 -7.19
N TYR A 252 6.81 14.10 -6.48
CA TYR A 252 7.53 15.37 -6.38
C TYR A 252 8.99 15.21 -5.89
N ASN A 253 9.18 14.35 -4.89
CA ASN A 253 10.47 13.98 -4.35
C ASN A 253 10.82 12.53 -4.70
N PRO A 254 12.10 12.22 -4.99
CA PRO A 254 12.56 10.85 -5.21
C PRO A 254 12.15 9.88 -4.09
N PRO A 255 11.92 8.59 -4.42
CA PRO A 255 11.49 7.61 -3.44
C PRO A 255 12.62 7.28 -2.46
N LEU A 256 12.26 6.86 -1.26
CA LEU A 256 13.22 6.52 -0.21
C LEU A 256 13.00 5.10 0.32
N GLN A 257 14.09 4.45 0.72
CA GLN A 257 13.98 3.25 1.56
C GLN A 257 13.54 3.66 2.96
N ASP A 258 12.58 2.93 3.53
CA ASP A 258 12.11 3.12 4.90
C ASP A 258 13.29 3.21 5.87
N ARG A 259 13.31 4.28 6.68
CA ARG A 259 14.44 4.59 7.56
C ARG A 259 13.95 4.93 8.97
N GLN A 260 14.53 4.26 9.95
CA GLN A 260 14.23 4.50 11.36
C GLN A 260 14.48 5.97 11.72
N GLY A 261 13.51 6.57 12.41
CA GLY A 261 13.60 7.95 12.90
C GLY A 261 13.35 9.04 11.86
N LEU A 262 13.10 8.70 10.59
CA LEU A 262 12.78 9.66 9.53
C LEU A 262 11.32 9.49 9.11
N GLY A 263 10.49 10.52 9.30
CA GLY A 263 9.11 10.57 8.81
C GLY A 263 9.00 11.36 7.51
N ASP A 264 8.15 10.89 6.59
CA ASP A 264 7.77 11.60 5.37
C ASP A 264 6.41 11.12 4.88
N THR A 265 5.45 12.03 4.77
CA THR A 265 4.05 11.72 4.41
C THR A 265 3.75 11.96 2.93
N LEU A 266 4.72 12.41 2.13
CA LEU A 266 4.54 12.76 0.72
C LEU A 266 5.18 11.75 -0.22
N ARG A 267 6.31 11.17 0.20
CA ARG A 267 7.13 10.30 -0.63
C ARG A 267 6.54 8.89 -0.79
N PHE A 268 6.74 8.36 -1.98
CA PHE A 268 6.78 6.92 -2.19
C PHE A 268 8.06 6.32 -1.60
N GLY A 269 8.06 5.02 -1.34
CA GLY A 269 9.19 4.34 -0.72
C GLY A 269 8.91 2.86 -0.48
N SER A 270 9.83 2.15 0.15
CA SER A 270 9.64 0.73 0.47
C SER A 270 10.51 0.25 1.62
N ALA A 271 10.06 -0.81 2.28
CA ALA A 271 10.90 -1.57 3.21
C ALA A 271 11.98 -2.37 2.47
N HIS A 272 11.74 -2.70 1.19
CA HIS A 272 12.63 -3.53 0.39
C HIS A 272 13.97 -2.84 0.11
N ILE A 273 15.04 -3.61 0.25
CA ILE A 273 16.39 -3.16 -0.13
C ILE A 273 16.49 -3.13 -1.66
N GLY A 274 16.94 -2.01 -2.21
CA GLY A 274 17.28 -1.86 -3.63
C GLY A 274 16.25 -1.12 -4.48
N GLY A 275 15.02 -0.93 -4.00
CA GLY A 275 14.00 -0.15 -4.70
C GLY A 275 12.59 -0.39 -4.19
N LEU A 276 11.66 0.36 -4.74
CA LEU A 276 10.22 0.19 -4.50
C LEU A 276 9.53 -0.43 -5.70
N ASN A 277 8.45 -1.16 -5.45
CA ASN A 277 7.58 -1.69 -6.50
C ASN A 277 6.51 -0.67 -6.87
N VAL A 278 6.25 -0.55 -8.17
CA VAL A 278 5.29 0.38 -8.76
C VAL A 278 4.42 -0.34 -9.78
N ALA A 279 3.11 -0.27 -9.62
CA ALA A 279 2.12 -0.57 -10.64
C ALA A 279 1.94 0.65 -11.58
N LEU A 280 2.00 0.38 -12.88
CA LEU A 280 1.88 1.40 -13.93
C LEU A 280 0.44 1.52 -14.42
N GLY A 281 0.14 2.57 -15.18
CA GLY A 281 -1.17 2.81 -15.77
C GLY A 281 -1.65 1.72 -16.75
N ASP A 282 -0.78 0.80 -17.19
CA ASP A 282 -1.12 -0.38 -17.99
C ASP A 282 -1.28 -1.66 -17.16
N GLY A 283 -1.19 -1.55 -15.83
CA GLY A 283 -1.27 -2.66 -14.89
C GLY A 283 -0.02 -3.56 -14.84
N SER A 284 1.06 -3.21 -15.54
CA SER A 284 2.36 -3.85 -15.33
C SER A 284 3.00 -3.38 -14.02
N VAL A 285 3.93 -4.17 -13.47
CA VAL A 285 4.62 -3.85 -12.22
C VAL A 285 6.12 -3.84 -12.47
N ARG A 286 6.81 -2.79 -12.00
CA ARG A 286 8.27 -2.65 -12.09
C ARG A 286 8.86 -2.22 -10.76
N THR A 287 10.10 -2.63 -10.52
CA THR A 287 10.89 -2.12 -9.38
C THR A 287 11.71 -0.93 -9.83
N ILE A 288 11.57 0.20 -9.14
CA ILE A 288 12.34 1.43 -9.38
C ILE A 288 13.38 1.61 -8.28
N ARG A 289 14.62 1.94 -8.64
CA ARG A 289 15.71 2.14 -7.68
C ARG A 289 15.57 3.50 -6.98
N TYR A 290 16.03 3.58 -5.73
CA TYR A 290 16.05 4.84 -4.97
C TYR A 290 17.00 5.89 -5.56
N SER A 291 17.93 5.48 -6.43
CA SER A 291 18.85 6.35 -7.15
C SER A 291 18.26 6.96 -8.42
N VAL A 292 16.94 6.80 -8.67
CA VAL A 292 16.25 7.38 -9.83
C VAL A 292 16.45 8.90 -9.86
N ASP A 293 16.66 9.44 -11.07
CA ASP A 293 16.76 10.88 -11.25
C ASP A 293 15.47 11.60 -10.82
N GLY A 294 15.61 12.69 -10.09
CA GLY A 294 14.47 13.41 -9.53
C GLY A 294 13.58 14.11 -10.56
N ALA A 295 14.14 14.54 -11.70
CA ALA A 295 13.34 15.14 -12.76
C ALA A 295 12.54 14.06 -13.51
N MET A 296 13.16 12.92 -13.81
CA MET A 296 12.48 11.75 -14.39
C MET A 296 11.40 11.20 -13.46
N TRP A 297 11.67 11.14 -12.16
CA TRP A 297 10.70 10.70 -11.16
C TRP A 297 9.47 11.60 -11.09
N ARG A 298 9.65 12.93 -11.15
CA ARG A 298 8.52 13.87 -11.22
C ARG A 298 7.69 13.68 -12.47
N GLN A 299 8.32 13.56 -13.64
CA GLN A 299 7.60 13.32 -14.89
C GLN A 299 6.80 12.02 -14.87
N PHE A 300 7.33 10.99 -14.20
CA PHE A 300 6.68 9.70 -14.05
C PHE A 300 5.34 9.73 -13.29
N GLY A 301 5.11 10.73 -12.43
CA GLY A 301 3.83 10.93 -11.75
C GLY A 301 2.86 11.88 -12.45
N ASN A 302 3.30 12.60 -13.48
CA ASN A 302 2.52 13.58 -14.22
C ASN A 302 1.95 12.97 -15.52
N MET A 303 0.66 12.64 -15.53
CA MET A 303 -0.02 12.02 -16.69
C MET A 303 -0.11 12.92 -17.92
N ARG A 304 0.15 14.23 -17.76
CA ARG A 304 0.15 15.23 -18.84
C ARG A 304 1.54 15.53 -19.38
N SER A 305 2.59 14.91 -18.82
CA SER A 305 3.95 15.06 -19.34
C SER A 305 4.06 14.48 -20.75
N THR A 306 4.81 15.15 -21.61
CA THR A 306 5.12 14.68 -22.97
C THR A 306 6.59 14.29 -23.13
N THR A 307 7.38 14.45 -22.08
CA THR A 307 8.79 14.08 -22.07
C THR A 307 8.96 12.56 -22.03
N PRO A 308 9.85 11.97 -22.86
CA PRO A 308 10.20 10.57 -22.76
C PRO A 308 10.74 10.21 -21.37
N ILE A 309 10.23 9.13 -20.77
CA ILE A 309 10.62 8.69 -19.43
C ILE A 309 11.55 7.48 -19.53
N ASN A 310 12.74 7.57 -18.92
CA ASN A 310 13.64 6.44 -18.72
C ASN A 310 14.02 6.35 -17.23
N LEU A 311 13.60 5.28 -16.55
CA LEU A 311 13.79 5.08 -15.10
C LEU A 311 14.85 4.03 -14.76
N ASN A 312 15.68 3.61 -15.73
CA ASN A 312 16.72 2.60 -15.55
C ASN A 312 18.04 3.19 -15.03
#